data_AF-A0A7R8WA53-F1
#
_entry.id   AF-A0A7R8WA53-F1
#
_cell.length_a   1.000
_cell.length_b   1.000
_cell.length_c   1.000
_cell.angle_alpha   90.00
_cell.angle_beta   90.00
_cell.angle_gamma   90.00
#
_symmetry.space_group_name_H-M   'P 1'
#
loop_
_entity.id
_entity.type
_entity.pdbx_description
1 polymer ?
#
loop_
_entity_poly.entity_id
_entity_poly.type
_entity_poly.pdbx_seq_one_letter_code
_entity_poly.pdbx_strand_id
1 'polypeptide(L)'
;MARFAFDIGSWVVHLLVGVDGTVPMKKRKRSPSDIRSASLLKTPPSESNLKPSSSRIGLNRWMNSPGTASMHYEPTEIEHVANIVTHGIWIPLAVYQLHTLVESTRSCLPGRVVLSAWLYGVALVLLFAVSTLFHCFSWAGKRKLAGIFHRGDRGMIYLFIAASYFPWLALSEVSHHSSLNVALEWVLWVSALFGIAWEQITFSHSFRGRKLISTLLYIIVGLLPGLLLLSQWDDWVQMEGVVHGGFYFLVGVLFFKLDGRLPFAHAIWHVHVICGAFEVHSSVSPLVSVSGSRLLLQSKSSSMPLNSFNAGLR
;
A
#
# COMPACT_ATOMS: atom_id res chain seq x y z
N MET A 1 26.41 -1.46 1.27
CA MET A 1 25.26 -0.95 0.50
C MET A 1 24.71 -1.98 -0.48
N ALA A 2 25.41 -2.32 -1.58
CA ALA A 2 24.94 -3.32 -2.56
C ALA A 2 24.62 -4.70 -1.95
N ARG A 3 25.41 -5.15 -0.97
CA ARG A 3 25.21 -6.42 -0.28
C ARG A 3 23.94 -6.44 0.58
N PHE A 4 23.67 -5.37 1.33
CA PHE A 4 22.45 -5.22 2.14
C PHE A 4 21.18 -5.13 1.28
N ALA A 5 21.23 -4.39 0.17
CA ALA A 5 20.14 -4.31 -0.80
C ALA A 5 19.85 -5.66 -1.47
N PHE A 6 20.90 -6.41 -1.82
CA PHE A 6 20.79 -7.76 -2.37
C PHE A 6 20.24 -8.76 -1.35
N ASP A 7 20.67 -8.66 -0.09
CA ASP A 7 20.20 -9.52 0.98
C ASP A 7 18.70 -9.30 1.27
N ILE A 8 18.21 -8.05 1.26
CA ILE A 8 16.77 -7.74 1.39
C ILE A 8 15.97 -8.28 0.19
N GLY A 9 16.44 -8.02 -1.04
CA GLY A 9 15.76 -8.50 -2.24
C GLY A 9 15.65 -10.03 -2.30
N SER A 10 16.75 -10.72 -1.96
CA SER A 10 16.80 -12.18 -1.86
C SER A 10 15.87 -12.71 -0.76
N TRP A 11 15.91 -12.10 0.44
CA TRP A 11 15.08 -12.51 1.56
C TRP A 11 13.58 -12.36 1.26
N VAL A 12 13.17 -11.27 0.61
CA VAL A 12 11.79 -11.03 0.19
C VAL A 12 11.33 -12.08 -0.84
N VAL A 13 12.16 -12.40 -1.84
CA VAL A 13 11.84 -13.44 -2.84
C VAL A 13 11.69 -14.81 -2.19
N HIS A 14 12.61 -15.20 -1.31
CA HIS A 14 12.53 -16.47 -0.58
C HIS A 14 11.27 -16.57 0.29
N LEU A 15 10.89 -15.48 0.95
CA LEU A 15 9.71 -15.41 1.79
C LEU A 15 8.41 -15.46 0.99
N LEU A 16 8.37 -14.82 -0.18
CA LEU A 16 7.19 -14.87 -1.08
C LEU A 16 7.00 -16.22 -1.76
N VAL A 17 8.08 -16.90 -2.12
CA VAL A 17 8.04 -18.21 -2.77
C VAL A 17 7.84 -19.34 -1.75
N GLY A 18 8.35 -19.19 -0.52
CA GLY A 18 8.29 -20.20 0.54
C GLY A 18 6.93 -20.35 1.23
N VAL A 19 6.04 -19.36 1.12
CA VAL A 19 4.70 -19.38 1.76
C VAL A 19 3.68 -20.23 0.97
N ASP A 20 4.05 -20.79 -0.19
CA ASP A 20 3.24 -21.77 -0.93
C ASP A 20 3.30 -23.20 -0.36
N GLY A 21 3.59 -23.33 0.95
CA GLY A 21 3.42 -24.53 1.73
C GLY A 21 1.95 -24.99 1.74
N THR A 22 1.58 -25.78 0.74
CA THR A 22 0.31 -26.49 0.68
C THR A 22 0.16 -27.37 1.92
N VAL A 23 -0.72 -26.98 2.86
CA VAL A 23 -1.36 -27.96 3.74
C VAL A 23 -2.48 -28.57 2.90
N PRO A 24 -2.39 -29.83 2.47
CA PRO A 24 -3.50 -30.45 1.77
C PRO A 24 -4.63 -30.62 2.79
N MET A 25 -5.70 -29.83 2.67
CA MET A 25 -6.96 -30.20 3.30
C MET A 25 -7.36 -31.55 2.70
N LYS A 26 -7.26 -32.60 3.52
CA LYS A 26 -7.80 -33.93 3.24
C LYS A 26 -9.27 -33.73 2.82
N LYS A 27 -9.56 -33.85 1.52
CA LYS A 27 -10.95 -33.98 1.06
C LYS A 27 -11.52 -35.21 1.78
N ARG A 28 -12.43 -34.99 2.72
CA ARG A 28 -13.24 -36.07 3.28
C ARG A 28 -14.08 -36.63 2.12
N LYS A 29 -13.60 -37.69 1.46
CA LYS A 29 -14.40 -38.49 0.55
C LYS A 29 -15.58 -39.02 1.37
N ARG A 30 -16.80 -38.55 1.09
CA ARG A 30 -18.00 -39.24 1.55
C ARG A 30 -18.02 -40.60 0.84
N SER A 31 -18.08 -41.67 1.62
CA SER A 31 -18.20 -43.02 1.09
C SER A 31 -19.62 -43.23 0.57
N PRO A 32 -19.85 -43.95 -0.55
CA PRO A 32 -21.19 -44.30 -1.03
C PRO A 32 -22.04 -45.10 -0.02
N SER A 33 -21.44 -45.62 1.06
CA SER A 33 -22.16 -46.26 2.17
C SER A 33 -22.95 -45.28 3.05
N ASP A 34 -22.61 -43.99 3.05
CA ASP A 34 -23.23 -43.01 3.96
C ASP A 34 -24.63 -42.54 3.51
N ILE A 35 -25.05 -42.91 2.29
CA ILE A 35 -26.35 -42.52 1.71
C ILE A 35 -27.44 -43.56 1.97
N ARG A 36 -27.09 -44.81 2.30
CA ARG A 36 -28.09 -45.89 2.51
C ARG A 36 -28.58 -46.04 3.96
N SER A 37 -27.99 -45.36 4.93
CA SER A 37 -28.37 -45.50 6.34
C SER A 37 -29.35 -44.42 6.83
N ALA A 38 -29.70 -43.44 5.99
CA ALA A 38 -30.50 -42.28 6.38
C ALA A 38 -32.02 -42.55 6.48
N SER A 39 -32.50 -43.77 6.25
CA SER A 39 -33.94 -44.09 6.30
C SER A 39 -34.40 -44.95 7.49
N LEU A 40 -33.51 -45.38 8.39
CA LEU A 40 -33.89 -46.21 9.53
C LEU A 40 -33.06 -45.87 10.77
N LEU A 41 -33.55 -44.95 11.61
CA LEU A 41 -33.51 -45.06 13.07
C LEU A 41 -34.29 -43.90 13.70
N LYS A 42 -35.52 -44.17 14.16
CA LYS A 42 -36.18 -43.40 15.21
C LYS A 42 -35.76 -44.00 16.55
N THR A 43 -34.80 -43.37 17.23
CA THR A 43 -34.70 -43.30 18.70
C THR A 43 -33.58 -42.30 19.07
N PRO A 44 -33.80 -41.40 20.05
CA PRO A 44 -32.73 -40.53 20.54
C PRO A 44 -31.76 -41.31 21.46
N PRO A 45 -30.44 -41.07 21.39
CA PRO A 45 -29.48 -41.73 22.27
C PRO A 45 -29.45 -41.07 23.67
N SER A 46 -29.20 -41.88 24.69
CA SER A 46 -29.08 -41.51 26.11
C SER A 46 -27.88 -40.61 26.40
N GLU A 47 -28.05 -39.67 27.33
CA GLU A 47 -27.14 -38.57 27.74
C GLU A 47 -25.78 -38.97 28.37
N SER A 48 -25.34 -40.22 28.33
CA SER A 48 -24.21 -40.68 29.16
C SER A 48 -22.80 -40.64 28.51
N ASN A 49 -22.58 -39.90 27.40
CA ASN A 49 -21.25 -39.86 26.76
C ASN A 49 -20.83 -38.48 26.21
N LEU A 50 -21.14 -37.40 26.92
CA LEU A 50 -20.53 -36.09 26.65
C LEU A 50 -19.11 -36.05 27.27
N LYS A 51 -18.10 -36.47 26.49
CA LYS A 51 -16.73 -35.99 26.72
C LYS A 51 -16.75 -34.47 26.59
N PRO A 52 -16.12 -33.70 27.50
CA PRO A 52 -16.05 -32.26 27.35
C PRO A 52 -15.22 -31.98 26.09
N SER A 53 -15.89 -31.54 25.02
CA SER A 53 -15.21 -30.97 23.88
C SER A 53 -14.49 -29.74 24.43
N SER A 54 -13.17 -29.79 24.52
CA SER A 54 -12.38 -28.61 24.83
C SER A 54 -12.68 -27.60 23.74
N SER A 55 -13.51 -26.61 24.08
CA SER A 55 -13.80 -25.48 23.23
C SER A 55 -12.53 -24.66 23.10
N ARG A 56 -11.62 -25.08 22.22
CA ARG A 56 -10.84 -24.10 21.48
C ARG A 56 -11.90 -23.32 20.71
N ILE A 57 -12.29 -22.16 21.25
CA ILE A 57 -12.93 -21.11 20.48
C ILE A 57 -11.85 -20.70 19.48
N GLY A 58 -11.70 -21.49 18.42
CA GLY A 58 -10.62 -21.36 17.48
C GLY A 58 -10.80 -20.06 16.73
N LEU A 59 -9.75 -19.26 16.67
CA LEU A 59 -9.69 -18.05 15.86
C LEU A 59 -10.18 -18.25 14.41
N ASN A 60 -10.21 -19.49 13.92
CA ASN A 60 -10.86 -19.95 12.69
C ASN A 60 -12.31 -19.47 12.49
N ARG A 61 -13.06 -19.14 13.55
CA ARG A 61 -14.42 -18.57 13.41
C ARG A 61 -14.40 -17.21 12.69
N TRP A 62 -13.32 -16.47 12.83
CA TRP A 62 -13.17 -15.09 12.36
C TRP A 62 -12.34 -14.99 11.08
N MET A 63 -11.94 -16.13 10.52
CA MET A 63 -11.03 -16.20 9.38
C MET A 63 -11.82 -16.35 8.07
N ASN A 64 -11.54 -15.49 7.10
CA ASN A 64 -12.06 -15.64 5.74
C ASN A 64 -11.56 -16.93 5.08
N SER A 65 -12.33 -17.40 4.09
CA SER A 65 -11.85 -18.49 3.24
C SER A 65 -10.69 -18.00 2.37
N PRO A 66 -9.62 -18.81 2.16
CA PRO A 66 -8.59 -18.49 1.20
C PRO A 66 -9.22 -18.22 -0.17
N GLY A 67 -8.93 -17.05 -0.75
CA GLY A 67 -9.47 -16.72 -2.07
C GLY A 67 -8.94 -17.69 -3.12
N THR A 68 -9.82 -18.54 -3.66
CA THR A 68 -9.47 -19.51 -4.72
C THR A 68 -9.08 -18.79 -6.01
N ALA A 69 -8.47 -19.51 -6.96
CA ALA A 69 -8.12 -18.96 -8.27
C ALA A 69 -9.34 -18.48 -9.09
N SER A 70 -10.57 -18.69 -8.64
CA SER A 70 -11.79 -18.25 -9.31
C SER A 70 -12.66 -17.31 -8.47
N MET A 71 -12.36 -17.12 -7.18
CA MET A 71 -13.19 -16.32 -6.27
C MET A 71 -12.44 -15.10 -5.74
N HIS A 72 -13.17 -13.99 -5.64
CA HIS A 72 -12.69 -12.76 -5.05
C HIS A 72 -12.47 -12.94 -3.53
N TYR A 73 -11.73 -12.01 -2.93
CA TYR A 73 -11.66 -11.88 -1.48
C TYR A 73 -13.10 -11.75 -0.93
N GLU A 74 -13.52 -12.69 -0.08
CA GLU A 74 -14.83 -12.69 0.59
C GLU A 74 -14.59 -12.72 2.10
N PRO A 75 -14.55 -11.54 2.74
CA PRO A 75 -14.32 -11.39 4.18
C PRO A 75 -15.49 -11.92 5.00
N THR A 76 -15.21 -12.27 6.25
CA THR A 76 -16.28 -12.35 7.26
C THR A 76 -16.81 -10.94 7.58
N GLU A 77 -18.00 -10.84 8.17
CA GLU A 77 -18.59 -9.57 8.61
C GLU A 77 -17.62 -8.74 9.48
N ILE A 78 -16.92 -9.39 10.41
CA ILE A 78 -15.99 -8.69 11.32
C ILE A 78 -14.71 -8.26 10.59
N GLU A 79 -14.23 -9.04 9.62
CA GLU A 79 -13.10 -8.63 8.79
C GLU A 79 -13.46 -7.47 7.86
N HIS A 80 -14.69 -7.41 7.34
CA HIS A 80 -15.18 -6.22 6.63
C HIS A 80 -15.09 -4.97 7.50
N VAL A 81 -15.62 -5.03 8.73
CA VAL A 81 -15.55 -3.91 9.68
C VAL A 81 -14.09 -3.55 9.98
N ALA A 82 -13.22 -4.53 10.25
CA ALA A 82 -11.81 -4.28 10.54
C ALA A 82 -11.11 -3.58 9.36
N ASN A 83 -11.35 -4.03 8.12
CA ASN A 83 -10.77 -3.42 6.93
C ASN A 83 -11.28 -1.99 6.70
N ILE A 84 -12.57 -1.73 6.93
CA ILE A 84 -13.17 -0.40 6.82
C ILE A 84 -12.60 0.54 7.88
N VAL A 85 -12.54 0.10 9.14
CA VAL A 85 -12.11 0.92 10.27
C VAL A 85 -10.62 1.27 10.16
N THR A 86 -9.79 0.29 9.80
CA THR A 86 -8.34 0.48 9.69
C THR A 86 -7.97 1.59 8.72
N HIS A 87 -8.54 1.66 7.51
CA HIS A 87 -8.27 2.77 6.58
C HIS A 87 -9.20 3.97 6.78
N GLY A 88 -10.47 3.76 7.11
CA GLY A 88 -11.50 4.80 7.16
C GLY A 88 -11.22 5.90 8.19
N ILE A 89 -10.67 5.53 9.36
CA ILE A 89 -10.29 6.49 10.42
C ILE A 89 -9.20 7.47 9.95
N TRP A 90 -8.36 7.06 8.99
CA TRP A 90 -7.23 7.87 8.54
C TRP A 90 -7.58 8.82 7.39
N ILE A 91 -8.79 8.72 6.81
CA ILE A 91 -9.22 9.63 5.74
C ILE A 91 -9.23 11.10 6.19
N PRO A 92 -9.85 11.49 7.33
CA PRO A 92 -9.81 12.87 7.79
C PRO A 92 -8.40 13.36 8.06
N LEU A 93 -7.54 12.50 8.62
CA LEU A 93 -6.14 12.87 8.84
C LEU A 93 -5.41 13.07 7.52
N ALA A 94 -5.59 12.20 6.53
CA ALA A 94 -4.98 12.36 5.20
C ALA A 94 -5.44 13.66 4.50
N VAL A 95 -6.71 14.03 4.65
CA VAL A 95 -7.24 15.31 4.15
C VAL A 95 -6.58 16.49 4.86
N TYR A 96 -6.42 16.42 6.18
CA TYR A 96 -5.69 17.43 6.95
C TYR A 96 -4.22 17.53 6.50
N GLN A 97 -3.53 16.40 6.30
CA GLN A 97 -2.16 16.38 5.80
C GLN A 97 -2.04 17.00 4.40
N LEU A 98 -2.95 16.68 3.47
CA LEU A 98 -3.03 17.32 2.15
C LEU A 98 -3.20 18.83 2.28
N HIS A 99 -4.13 19.28 3.14
CA HIS A 99 -4.34 20.71 3.39
C HIS A 99 -3.05 21.38 3.90
N THR A 100 -2.38 20.80 4.91
CA THR A 100 -1.13 21.38 5.44
C THR A 100 -0.01 21.46 4.40
N LEU A 101 0.12 20.45 3.54
CA LEU A 101 1.09 20.44 2.45
C LEU A 101 0.81 21.55 1.45
N VAL A 102 -0.44 21.66 0.97
CA VAL A 102 -0.82 22.69 0.00
C VAL A 102 -0.64 24.08 0.60
N GLU A 103 -1.07 24.29 1.84
CA GLU A 103 -0.93 25.57 2.55
C GLU A 103 0.54 25.98 2.68
N SER A 104 1.46 25.03 2.95
CA SER A 104 2.90 25.30 3.01
C SER A 104 3.50 25.82 1.70
N THR A 105 2.80 25.61 0.58
CA THR A 105 3.22 26.01 -0.76
C THR A 105 2.45 27.21 -1.32
N ARG A 106 1.51 27.80 -0.56
CA ARG A 106 0.57 28.83 -1.05
C ARG A 106 1.24 30.07 -1.63
N SER A 107 2.42 30.42 -1.13
CA SER A 107 3.16 31.60 -1.58
C SER A 107 4.08 31.31 -2.76
N CYS A 108 4.27 30.04 -3.12
CA CYS A 108 5.09 29.62 -4.24
C CYS A 108 4.37 29.89 -5.57
N LEU A 109 5.11 30.24 -6.61
CA LEU A 109 4.61 30.18 -7.99
C LEU A 109 4.31 28.72 -8.37
N PRO A 110 3.37 28.48 -9.31
CA PRO A 110 3.12 27.14 -9.84
C PRO A 110 4.41 26.49 -10.33
N GLY A 111 4.64 25.24 -9.93
CA GLY A 111 5.87 24.52 -10.24
C GLY A 111 5.98 23.19 -9.51
N ARG A 112 7.18 22.61 -9.51
CA ARG A 112 7.44 21.26 -8.95
C ARG A 112 7.10 21.14 -7.46
N VAL A 113 7.28 22.19 -6.66
CA VAL A 113 6.93 22.19 -5.23
C VAL A 113 5.41 22.05 -5.03
N VAL A 114 4.63 22.92 -5.68
CA VAL A 114 3.16 22.89 -5.60
C VAL A 114 2.62 21.57 -6.17
N LEU A 115 3.17 21.10 -7.29
CA LEU A 115 2.78 19.83 -7.89
C LEU A 115 3.07 18.64 -6.97
N SER A 116 4.21 18.65 -6.27
CA SER A 116 4.56 17.60 -5.30
C SER A 116 3.57 17.54 -4.14
N ALA A 117 3.19 18.69 -3.58
CA ALA A 117 2.20 18.78 -2.51
C ALA A 117 0.85 18.17 -2.91
N TRP A 118 0.35 18.56 -4.10
CA TRP A 118 -0.94 18.07 -4.61
C TRP A 118 -0.89 16.59 -5.00
N LEU A 119 0.11 16.16 -5.79
CA LEU A 119 0.19 14.77 -6.27
C LEU A 119 0.29 13.79 -5.11
N TYR A 120 1.21 14.03 -4.17
CA TYR A 120 1.38 13.17 -3.01
C TYR A 120 0.17 13.20 -2.08
N GLY A 121 -0.31 14.40 -1.72
CA GLY A 121 -1.43 14.54 -0.77
C GLY A 121 -2.75 13.96 -1.30
N VAL A 122 -3.07 14.17 -2.58
CA VAL A 122 -4.27 13.58 -3.20
C VAL A 122 -4.14 12.06 -3.29
N ALA A 123 -2.97 11.55 -3.68
CA ALA A 123 -2.75 10.10 -3.72
C ALA A 123 -2.91 9.46 -2.34
N LEU A 124 -2.44 10.11 -1.26
CA LEU A 124 -2.60 9.64 0.12
C LEU A 124 -4.08 9.60 0.54
N VAL A 125 -4.86 10.64 0.22
CA VAL A 125 -6.31 10.65 0.50
C VAL A 125 -7.01 9.54 -0.27
N LEU A 126 -6.71 9.41 -1.57
CA LEU A 126 -7.33 8.38 -2.43
C LEU A 126 -6.96 6.97 -2.01
N LEU A 127 -5.74 6.73 -1.51
CA LEU A 127 -5.31 5.43 -0.99
C LEU A 127 -6.28 4.94 0.08
N PHE A 128 -6.54 5.75 1.10
CA PHE A 128 -7.45 5.37 2.18
C PHE A 128 -8.92 5.39 1.75
N ALA A 129 -9.33 6.39 0.97
CA ALA A 129 -10.72 6.55 0.57
C ALA A 129 -11.20 5.44 -0.36
N VAL A 130 -10.44 5.13 -1.43
CA VAL A 130 -10.79 4.09 -2.40
C VAL A 130 -10.83 2.71 -1.73
N SER A 131 -9.87 2.42 -0.85
CA SER A 131 -9.82 1.18 -0.09
C SER A 131 -11.01 1.03 0.86
N THR A 132 -11.33 2.08 1.61
CA THR A 132 -12.50 2.09 2.51
C THR A 132 -13.80 1.91 1.73
N LEU A 133 -13.96 2.61 0.60
CA LEU A 133 -15.15 2.49 -0.26
C LEU A 133 -15.28 1.09 -0.87
N PHE A 134 -14.17 0.46 -1.25
CA PHE A 134 -14.17 -0.93 -1.69
C PHE A 134 -14.80 -1.85 -0.63
N HIS A 135 -14.28 -1.82 0.60
CA HIS A 135 -14.77 -2.69 1.67
C HIS A 135 -16.21 -2.34 2.08
N CYS A 136 -16.58 -1.06 2.13
CA CYS A 136 -17.96 -0.62 2.39
C CYS A 136 -18.95 -1.15 1.34
N PHE A 137 -18.62 -1.03 0.04
CA PHE A 137 -19.51 -1.51 -1.02
C PHE A 137 -19.54 -3.04 -1.12
N SER A 138 -18.44 -3.71 -0.80
CA SER A 138 -18.40 -5.16 -0.70
C SER A 138 -19.30 -5.65 0.43
N TRP A 139 -19.21 -5.03 1.61
CA TRP A 139 -20.04 -5.36 2.77
C TRP A 139 -21.53 -5.09 2.51
N ALA A 140 -21.86 -3.97 1.86
CA ALA A 140 -23.23 -3.63 1.49
C ALA A 140 -23.81 -4.49 0.34
N GLY A 141 -23.08 -5.50 -0.16
CA GLY A 141 -23.53 -6.37 -1.25
C GLY A 141 -23.66 -5.69 -2.62
N LYS A 142 -23.12 -4.48 -2.79
CA LYS A 142 -23.22 -3.69 -4.05
C LYS A 142 -22.18 -4.15 -5.08
N ARG A 143 -22.36 -5.37 -5.60
CA ARG A 143 -21.39 -6.09 -6.46
C ARG A 143 -20.73 -5.26 -7.57
N LYS A 144 -21.50 -4.44 -8.30
CA LYS A 144 -20.98 -3.59 -9.38
C LYS A 144 -20.02 -2.52 -8.86
N LEU A 145 -20.42 -1.80 -7.80
CA LEU A 145 -19.59 -0.75 -7.19
C LEU A 145 -18.38 -1.36 -6.49
N ALA A 146 -18.57 -2.45 -5.74
CA ALA A 146 -17.49 -3.19 -5.11
C ALA A 146 -16.43 -3.60 -6.15
N GLY A 147 -16.84 -4.09 -7.33
CA GLY A 147 -15.91 -4.42 -8.41
C GLY A 147 -15.12 -3.22 -8.98
N ILE A 148 -15.75 -2.04 -9.07
CA ILE A 148 -15.08 -0.81 -9.52
C ILE A 148 -14.05 -0.35 -8.49
N PHE A 149 -14.44 -0.28 -7.21
CA PHE A 149 -13.55 0.16 -6.15
C PHE A 149 -12.46 -0.86 -5.83
N HIS A 150 -12.70 -2.16 -6.01
CA HIS A 150 -11.65 -3.18 -5.90
C HIS A 150 -10.57 -3.01 -6.99
N ARG A 151 -10.98 -2.70 -8.22
CA ARG A 151 -10.05 -2.35 -9.31
C ARG A 151 -9.25 -1.09 -8.99
N GLY A 152 -9.94 -0.08 -8.45
CA GLY A 152 -9.34 1.16 -7.97
C GLY A 152 -8.33 0.92 -6.85
N ASP A 153 -8.69 0.15 -5.82
CA ASP A 153 -7.88 -0.15 -4.63
C ASP A 153 -6.52 -0.77 -5.01
N ARG A 154 -6.53 -1.70 -5.97
CA ARG A 154 -5.29 -2.27 -6.53
C ARG A 154 -4.49 -1.28 -7.36
N GLY A 155 -5.16 -0.45 -8.16
CA GLY A 155 -4.52 0.60 -8.94
C GLY A 155 -3.87 1.68 -8.07
N MET A 156 -4.51 2.00 -6.93
CA MET A 156 -4.02 3.01 -5.98
C MET A 156 -2.68 2.64 -5.36
N ILE A 157 -2.35 1.36 -5.23
CA ILE A 157 -1.02 0.93 -4.76
C ILE A 157 0.07 1.48 -5.70
N TYR A 158 -0.05 1.27 -7.01
CA TYR A 158 0.93 1.79 -7.98
C TYR A 158 0.95 3.32 -8.04
N LEU A 159 -0.23 3.95 -8.04
CA LEU A 159 -0.32 5.41 -8.06
C LEU A 159 0.32 6.04 -6.83
N PHE A 160 0.07 5.46 -5.65
CA PHE A 160 0.65 5.94 -4.39
C PHE A 160 2.16 5.72 -4.35
N ILE A 161 2.68 4.59 -4.85
CA ILE A 161 4.13 4.39 -4.99
C ILE A 161 4.74 5.52 -5.83
N ALA A 162 4.26 5.76 -7.05
CA ALA A 162 4.79 6.82 -7.90
C ALA A 162 4.69 8.22 -7.26
N ALA A 163 3.53 8.55 -6.68
CA ALA A 163 3.29 9.83 -6.03
C ALA A 163 4.15 10.03 -4.76
N SER A 164 4.46 8.95 -4.02
CA SER A 164 5.32 9.00 -2.82
C SER A 164 6.78 9.29 -3.14
N TYR A 165 7.27 8.84 -4.30
CA TYR A 165 8.63 9.12 -4.77
C TYR A 165 8.77 10.50 -5.42
N PHE A 166 7.69 11.06 -5.96
CA PHE A 166 7.75 12.30 -6.75
C PHE A 166 8.36 13.50 -5.99
N PRO A 167 7.99 13.81 -4.73
CA PRO A 167 8.60 14.92 -3.99
C PRO A 167 10.13 14.77 -3.87
N TRP A 168 10.63 13.55 -3.64
CA TRP A 168 12.06 13.26 -3.55
C TRP A 168 12.76 13.50 -4.87
N LEU A 169 12.24 12.96 -5.95
CA LEU A 169 12.84 13.11 -7.27
C LEU A 169 12.80 14.57 -7.75
N ALA A 170 11.71 15.27 -7.45
CA ALA A 170 11.46 16.61 -7.93
C ALA A 170 12.14 17.73 -7.13
N LEU A 171 12.36 17.53 -5.81
CA LEU A 171 12.74 18.62 -4.89
C LEU A 171 14.06 18.41 -4.15
N SER A 172 14.61 17.20 -4.12
CA SER A 172 15.89 16.90 -3.48
C SER A 172 17.00 17.87 -3.92
N GLU A 173 17.85 18.31 -2.98
CA GLU A 173 18.96 19.22 -3.28
C GLU A 173 20.02 18.57 -4.18
N VAL A 174 20.20 17.25 -4.06
CA VAL A 174 21.00 16.43 -5.00
C VAL A 174 20.41 16.47 -6.42
N SER A 175 19.14 16.86 -6.56
CA SER A 175 18.37 16.90 -7.81
C SER A 175 18.43 18.22 -8.55
N HIS A 176 19.22 19.21 -8.14
CA HIS A 176 19.54 20.30 -9.06
C HIS A 176 20.37 19.72 -10.22
N HIS A 177 19.68 19.18 -11.23
CA HIS A 177 20.15 18.79 -12.57
C HIS A 177 20.70 17.37 -12.75
N SER A 178 20.37 16.38 -11.91
CA SER A 178 20.73 14.99 -12.21
C SER A 178 19.78 14.38 -13.27
N SER A 179 20.32 14.03 -14.44
CA SER A 179 19.57 13.33 -15.50
C SER A 179 18.97 12.01 -15.02
N LEU A 180 19.59 11.40 -14.00
CA LEU A 180 19.15 10.18 -13.35
C LEU A 180 17.81 10.34 -12.61
N ASN A 181 17.59 11.43 -11.87
CA ASN A 181 16.34 11.60 -11.11
C ASN A 181 15.15 11.85 -12.04
N VAL A 182 15.37 12.58 -13.14
CA VAL A 182 14.37 12.72 -14.20
C VAL A 182 14.07 11.36 -14.86
N ALA A 183 15.10 10.55 -15.14
CA ALA A 183 14.91 9.21 -15.68
C ALA A 183 14.13 8.31 -14.70
N LEU A 184 14.45 8.34 -13.41
CA LEU A 184 13.74 7.60 -12.37
C LEU A 184 12.28 8.03 -12.23
N GLU A 185 12.00 9.33 -12.34
CA GLU A 185 10.64 9.87 -12.34
C GLU A 185 9.82 9.24 -13.49
N TRP A 186 10.35 9.26 -14.71
CA TRP A 186 9.71 8.63 -15.86
C TRP A 186 9.55 7.11 -15.69
N VAL A 187 10.59 6.42 -15.22
CA VAL A 187 10.54 4.98 -14.98
C VAL A 187 9.43 4.64 -13.97
N LEU A 188 9.30 5.39 -12.89
CA LEU A 188 8.26 5.16 -11.88
C LEU A 188 6.86 5.39 -12.43
N TRP A 189 6.62 6.49 -13.14
CA TRP A 189 5.30 6.76 -13.72
C TRP A 189 4.92 5.75 -14.80
N VAL A 190 5.84 5.40 -15.71
CA VAL A 190 5.60 4.37 -16.73
C VAL A 190 5.35 3.01 -16.08
N SER A 191 6.13 2.64 -15.07
CA SER A 191 5.96 1.38 -14.35
C SER A 191 4.65 1.33 -13.57
N ALA A 192 4.23 2.45 -12.97
CA ALA A 192 2.95 2.56 -12.28
C ALA A 192 1.77 2.43 -13.27
N LEU A 193 1.82 3.12 -14.40
CA LEU A 193 0.80 2.99 -15.45
C LEU A 193 0.75 1.57 -16.02
N PHE A 194 1.91 0.96 -16.26
CA PHE A 194 2.00 -0.43 -16.69
C PHE A 194 1.39 -1.38 -15.64
N GLY A 195 1.74 -1.22 -14.37
CA GLY A 195 1.19 -2.02 -13.27
C GLY A 195 -0.31 -1.87 -13.11
N ILE A 196 -0.83 -0.63 -13.21
CA ILE A 196 -2.28 -0.36 -13.21
C ILE A 196 -2.93 -1.08 -14.38
N ALA A 197 -2.41 -0.91 -15.61
CA ALA A 197 -2.95 -1.55 -16.81
C ALA A 197 -2.93 -3.07 -16.69
N TRP A 198 -1.85 -3.65 -16.18
CA TRP A 198 -1.73 -5.08 -15.91
C TRP A 198 -2.81 -5.56 -14.94
N GLU A 199 -3.03 -4.87 -13.82
CA GLU A 199 -4.10 -5.23 -12.88
C GLU A 199 -5.48 -5.10 -13.52
N GLN A 200 -5.74 -4.07 -14.32
CA GLN A 200 -7.04 -3.86 -14.95
C GLN A 200 -7.34 -4.92 -16.00
N ILE A 201 -6.37 -5.23 -16.88
CA ILE A 201 -6.51 -6.22 -17.95
C ILE A 201 -6.66 -7.62 -17.35
N THR A 202 -5.83 -7.97 -16.38
CA THR A 202 -5.84 -9.31 -15.77
C THR A 202 -6.89 -9.49 -14.67
N PHE A 203 -7.64 -8.44 -14.34
CA PHE A 203 -8.61 -8.46 -13.24
C PHE A 203 -9.65 -9.58 -13.37
N SER A 204 -10.17 -9.79 -14.59
CA SER A 204 -11.15 -10.83 -14.92
C SER A 204 -10.51 -12.19 -15.22
N HIS A 205 -9.21 -12.23 -15.49
CA HIS A 205 -8.50 -13.45 -15.92
C HIS A 205 -7.90 -14.19 -14.73
N SER A 206 -8.69 -15.12 -14.20
CA SER A 206 -8.38 -16.05 -13.11
C SER A 206 -7.28 -17.09 -13.40
N PHE A 207 -5.99 -16.76 -13.62
CA PHE A 207 -4.96 -17.80 -13.86
C PHE A 207 -4.04 -18.06 -12.65
N ARG A 208 -3.51 -19.29 -12.57
CA ARG A 208 -2.61 -19.72 -11.48
C ARG A 208 -1.35 -18.82 -11.49
N GLY A 209 -1.04 -18.22 -10.35
CA GLY A 209 0.15 -17.36 -10.20
C GLY A 209 -0.09 -15.87 -10.43
N ARG A 210 -1.26 -15.43 -10.93
CA ARG A 210 -1.57 -14.00 -11.13
C ARG A 210 -1.33 -13.18 -9.86
N LYS A 211 -1.86 -13.63 -8.71
CA LYS A 211 -1.66 -12.97 -7.40
C LYS A 211 -0.17 -12.87 -7.02
N LEU A 212 0.67 -13.83 -7.43
CA LEU A 212 2.12 -13.77 -7.21
C LEU A 212 2.76 -12.68 -8.05
N ILE A 213 2.48 -12.68 -9.36
CA ILE A 213 2.99 -11.68 -10.30
C ILE A 213 2.61 -10.26 -9.85
N SER A 214 1.33 -10.04 -9.51
CA SER A 214 0.85 -8.77 -8.97
C SER A 214 1.68 -8.27 -7.78
N THR A 215 1.92 -9.14 -6.80
CA THR A 215 2.71 -8.78 -5.62
C THR A 215 4.18 -8.51 -5.95
N LEU A 216 4.77 -9.29 -6.85
CA LEU A 216 6.14 -9.07 -7.30
C LEU A 216 6.28 -7.73 -8.02
N LEU A 217 5.30 -7.36 -8.86
CA LEU A 217 5.28 -6.06 -9.53
C LEU A 217 5.19 -4.91 -8.51
N TYR A 218 4.34 -4.99 -7.48
CA TYR A 218 4.30 -3.98 -6.42
C TYR A 218 5.67 -3.82 -5.74
N ILE A 219 6.33 -4.93 -5.40
CA ILE A 219 7.65 -4.90 -4.76
C ILE A 219 8.70 -4.32 -5.70
N ILE A 220 8.74 -4.75 -6.96
CA ILE A 220 9.75 -4.28 -7.93
C ILE A 220 9.63 -2.78 -8.14
N VAL A 221 8.41 -2.29 -8.40
CA VAL A 221 8.14 -0.86 -8.63
C VAL A 221 8.39 -0.04 -7.36
N GLY A 222 8.06 -0.59 -6.19
CA GLY A 222 8.27 0.07 -4.89
C GLY A 222 9.72 0.06 -4.40
N LEU A 223 10.50 -0.99 -4.65
CA LEU A 223 11.80 -1.23 -4.01
C LEU A 223 12.97 -0.79 -4.88
N LEU A 224 13.01 -1.15 -6.17
CA LEU A 224 14.20 -0.92 -6.99
C LEU A 224 14.54 0.58 -7.16
N PRO A 225 13.58 1.48 -7.43
CA PRO A 225 13.86 2.91 -7.50
C PRO A 225 14.35 3.47 -6.15
N GLY A 226 13.81 2.97 -5.04
CA GLY A 226 14.25 3.32 -3.69
C GLY A 226 15.71 2.95 -3.44
N LEU A 227 16.13 1.73 -3.82
CA LEU A 227 17.53 1.30 -3.70
C LEU A 227 18.49 2.18 -4.51
N LEU A 228 18.07 2.60 -5.71
CA LEU A 228 18.85 3.53 -6.53
C LEU A 228 18.92 4.92 -5.91
N LEU A 229 17.84 5.41 -5.31
CA LEU A 229 17.83 6.69 -4.61
C LEU A 229 18.74 6.69 -3.38
N LEU A 230 18.68 5.63 -2.57
CA LEU A 230 19.55 5.46 -1.40
C LEU A 230 21.02 5.39 -1.78
N SER A 231 21.35 4.91 -2.98
CA SER A 231 22.75 4.89 -3.44
C SER A 231 23.33 6.25 -3.77
N GLN A 232 22.49 7.29 -3.95
CA GLN A 232 22.91 8.65 -4.26
C GLN A 232 23.08 9.53 -3.01
N TRP A 233 22.66 9.06 -1.83
CA TRP A 233 22.56 9.88 -0.62
C TRP A 233 23.61 9.48 0.40
N ASP A 234 24.50 10.42 0.69
CA ASP A 234 25.54 10.25 1.72
C ASP A 234 25.00 10.52 3.13
N ASP A 235 23.99 11.38 3.25
CA ASP A 235 23.31 11.71 4.51
C ASP A 235 21.95 11.00 4.63
N TRP A 236 21.94 9.91 5.41
CA TRP A 236 20.79 9.03 5.60
C TRP A 236 19.68 9.66 6.45
N VAL A 237 19.99 10.68 7.25
CA VAL A 237 19.04 11.28 8.21
C VAL A 237 17.83 11.85 7.48
N GLN A 238 18.05 12.42 6.31
CA GLN A 238 16.99 13.03 5.52
C GLN A 238 16.08 12.01 4.80
N MET A 239 16.44 10.71 4.74
CA MET A 239 15.66 9.63 4.10
C MET A 239 15.09 8.60 5.08
N GLU A 240 15.30 8.77 6.39
CA GLU A 240 14.97 7.78 7.41
C GLU A 240 13.51 7.31 7.34
N GLY A 241 12.55 8.23 7.26
CA GLY A 241 11.12 7.90 7.16
C GLY A 241 10.74 7.22 5.84
N VAL A 242 11.48 7.44 4.74
CA VAL A 242 11.25 6.70 3.49
C VAL A 242 11.74 5.25 3.63
N VAL A 243 12.88 5.04 4.28
CA VAL A 243 13.44 3.72 4.55
C VAL A 243 12.54 2.93 5.50
N HIS A 244 12.14 3.54 6.62
CA HIS A 244 11.19 2.94 7.56
C HIS A 244 9.84 2.67 6.90
N GLY A 245 9.36 3.61 6.07
CA GLY A 245 8.14 3.43 5.30
C GLY A 245 8.21 2.22 4.37
N GLY A 246 9.29 2.09 3.60
CA GLY A 246 9.56 0.94 2.75
C GLY A 246 9.60 -0.38 3.52
N PHE A 247 10.21 -0.39 4.71
CA PHE A 247 10.24 -1.55 5.60
C PHE A 247 8.82 -1.97 6.03
N TYR A 248 7.99 -1.04 6.49
CA TYR A 248 6.60 -1.34 6.86
C TYR A 248 5.80 -1.90 5.68
N PHE A 249 5.94 -1.32 4.47
CA PHE A 249 5.27 -1.85 3.29
C PHE A 249 5.71 -3.28 2.96
N LEU A 250 7.02 -3.58 3.02
CA LEU A 250 7.55 -4.91 2.75
C LEU A 250 7.05 -5.95 3.76
N VAL A 251 7.08 -5.64 5.06
CA VAL A 251 6.54 -6.53 6.11
C VAL A 251 5.04 -6.70 5.93
N GLY A 252 4.33 -5.63 5.56
CA GLY A 252 2.91 -5.69 5.24
C GLY A 252 2.59 -6.71 4.14
N VAL A 253 3.42 -6.81 3.10
CA VAL A 253 3.16 -7.74 1.98
C VAL A 253 3.05 -9.20 2.47
N LEU A 254 3.70 -9.54 3.58
CA LEU A 254 3.58 -10.85 4.21
C LEU A 254 2.15 -11.11 4.66
N PHE A 255 1.54 -10.17 5.36
CA PHE A 255 0.16 -10.26 5.79
C PHE A 255 -0.81 -10.22 4.61
N PHE A 256 -0.50 -9.44 3.56
CA PHE A 256 -1.26 -9.48 2.31
C PHE A 256 -1.26 -10.87 1.66
N LYS A 257 -0.14 -11.61 1.72
CA LYS A 257 -0.03 -13.00 1.23
C LYS A 257 -0.68 -14.03 2.15
N LEU A 258 -0.75 -13.74 3.44
CA LEU A 258 -1.39 -14.58 4.45
C LEU A 258 -2.90 -14.38 4.52
N ASP A 259 -3.47 -13.52 3.67
CA ASP A 259 -4.91 -13.33 3.54
C ASP A 259 -5.66 -14.66 3.29
N GLY A 260 -6.65 -14.94 4.14
CA GLY A 260 -7.39 -16.21 4.19
C GLY A 260 -6.64 -17.39 4.83
N ARG A 261 -5.41 -17.18 5.30
CA ARG A 261 -4.64 -18.15 6.10
C ARG A 261 -4.48 -17.72 7.57
N LEU A 262 -4.60 -16.42 7.84
CA LEU A 262 -4.55 -15.83 9.17
C LEU A 262 -5.75 -14.87 9.32
N PRO A 263 -6.52 -14.95 10.41
CA PRO A 263 -7.66 -14.05 10.64
C PRO A 263 -7.19 -12.61 10.71
N PHE A 264 -7.92 -11.70 10.06
CA PHE A 264 -7.58 -10.26 10.00
C PHE A 264 -6.26 -9.95 9.27
N ALA A 265 -5.68 -10.88 8.51
CA ALA A 265 -4.41 -10.63 7.81
C ALA A 265 -4.49 -9.41 6.88
N HIS A 266 -5.62 -9.21 6.20
CA HIS A 266 -5.83 -8.02 5.36
C HIS A 266 -5.90 -6.70 6.17
N ALA A 267 -6.53 -6.72 7.34
CA ALA A 267 -6.56 -5.56 8.23
C ALA A 267 -5.17 -5.29 8.84
N ILE A 268 -4.38 -6.32 9.14
CA ILE A 268 -2.99 -6.15 9.57
C ILE A 268 -2.13 -5.58 8.43
N TRP A 269 -2.38 -5.99 7.19
CA TRP A 269 -1.80 -5.35 6.01
C TRP A 269 -2.13 -3.85 5.96
N HIS A 270 -3.38 -3.45 6.16
CA HIS A 270 -3.76 -2.04 6.25
C HIS A 270 -2.98 -1.28 7.32
N VAL A 271 -2.80 -1.87 8.51
CA VAL A 271 -2.00 -1.26 9.58
C VAL A 271 -0.56 -0.98 9.13
N HIS A 272 0.06 -1.91 8.43
CA HIS A 272 1.40 -1.70 7.88
C HIS A 272 1.43 -0.62 6.80
N VAL A 273 0.39 -0.55 5.95
CA VAL A 273 0.25 0.53 4.95
C VAL A 273 0.13 1.89 5.63
N ILE A 274 -0.62 1.99 6.72
CA ILE A 274 -0.78 3.22 7.51
C ILE A 274 0.56 3.64 8.13
N CYS A 275 1.25 2.72 8.82
CA CYS A 275 2.56 3.02 9.39
C CYS A 275 3.55 3.45 8.31
N GLY A 276 3.58 2.74 7.18
CA GLY A 276 4.47 3.09 6.08
C GLY A 276 4.16 4.46 5.46
N ALA A 277 2.89 4.77 5.26
CA ALA A 277 2.45 6.06 4.74
C ALA A 277 2.75 7.22 5.72
N PHE A 278 2.64 6.96 7.02
CA PHE A 278 2.96 7.92 8.08
C PHE A 278 4.46 8.25 8.10
N GLU A 279 5.33 7.22 8.06
CA GLU A 279 6.78 7.40 7.99
C GLU A 279 7.18 8.18 6.73
N VAL A 280 6.66 7.80 5.56
CA VAL A 280 6.90 8.55 4.31
C VAL A 280 6.42 10.01 4.43
N HIS A 281 5.26 10.25 5.03
CA HIS A 281 4.72 11.59 5.21
C HIS A 281 5.64 12.46 6.07
N SER A 282 6.16 11.91 7.17
CA SER A 282 7.04 12.64 8.09
C SER A 282 8.31 13.16 7.41
N SER A 283 8.77 12.50 6.35
CA SER A 283 9.92 12.94 5.55
C SER A 283 9.51 13.84 4.37
N VAL A 284 8.35 13.61 3.73
CA VAL A 284 7.86 14.43 2.60
C VAL A 284 7.44 15.84 3.05
N SER A 285 6.77 15.96 4.19
CA SER A 285 6.27 17.24 4.70
C SER A 285 7.35 18.31 4.87
N PRO A 286 8.46 18.07 5.60
CA PRO A 286 9.54 19.04 5.71
C PRO A 286 10.22 19.29 4.36
N LEU A 287 10.41 18.26 3.51
CA LEU A 287 11.01 18.44 2.18
C LEU A 287 10.23 19.46 1.34
N VAL A 288 8.90 19.33 1.27
CA VAL A 288 8.04 20.27 0.53
C VAL A 288 8.08 21.67 1.14
N SER A 289 7.95 21.78 2.47
CA SER A 289 7.91 23.07 3.17
C SER A 289 9.22 23.86 3.04
N VAL A 290 10.36 23.20 3.23
CA VAL A 290 11.69 23.83 3.13
C VAL A 290 11.98 24.22 1.67
N SER A 291 11.63 23.36 0.71
CA SER A 291 11.81 23.66 -0.72
C SER A 291 10.97 24.87 -1.16
N GLY A 292 9.72 24.98 -0.68
CA GLY A 292 8.88 26.15 -0.93
C GLY A 292 9.47 27.43 -0.34
N SER A 293 9.91 27.38 0.92
CA SER A 293 10.52 28.52 1.61
C SER A 293 11.78 29.02 0.89
N ARG A 294 12.62 28.11 0.38
CA ARG A 294 13.83 28.48 -0.37
C ARG A 294 13.54 29.17 -1.70
N LEU A 295 12.60 28.66 -2.48
CA LEU A 295 12.21 29.29 -3.76
C LEU A 295 11.64 30.70 -3.55
N LEU A 296 10.91 30.90 -2.46
CA LEU A 296 10.39 32.23 -2.10
C LEU A 296 11.48 33.23 -1.79
N LEU A 297 12.51 32.81 -1.05
CA LEU A 297 13.66 33.65 -0.75
C LEU A 297 14.46 33.99 -2.01
N GLN A 298 14.69 33.01 -2.89
CA GLN A 298 15.35 33.23 -4.18
C GLN A 298 14.57 34.21 -5.05
N SER A 299 13.25 34.04 -5.18
CA SER A 299 12.39 34.96 -5.94
C SER A 299 12.40 36.40 -5.38
N LYS A 300 12.46 36.57 -4.06
CA LYS A 300 12.56 37.90 -3.44
C LYS A 300 13.93 38.54 -3.72
N SER A 301 15.01 37.77 -3.61
CA SER A 301 16.37 38.27 -3.88
C SER A 301 16.58 38.72 -5.33
N SER A 302 16.01 37.99 -6.31
CA SER A 302 16.12 38.35 -7.73
C SER A 302 15.26 39.54 -8.13
N SER A 303 14.24 39.87 -7.33
CA SER A 303 13.36 41.03 -7.56
C SER A 303 13.87 42.35 -6.97
N MET A 304 14.98 42.36 -6.21
CA MET A 304 15.57 43.60 -5.71
C MET A 304 16.29 44.36 -6.85
N PRO A 305 15.90 45.60 -7.17
CA PRO A 305 16.56 46.37 -8.20
C PRO A 305 17.98 46.78 -7.76
N LEU A 306 18.96 46.59 -8.66
CA LEU A 306 20.38 46.98 -8.51
C LEU A 306 20.61 48.47 -8.15
N ASN A 307 19.58 49.31 -8.23
CA ASN A 307 19.68 50.77 -8.06
C ASN A 307 19.77 51.25 -6.61
N SER A 308 19.71 50.35 -5.61
CA SER A 308 19.80 50.73 -4.19
C SER A 308 21.22 50.79 -3.63
N PHE A 309 22.25 50.32 -4.37
CA PHE A 309 23.64 50.36 -3.91
C PHE A 309 24.40 51.65 -4.25
N ASN A 310 23.89 52.49 -5.17
CA ASN A 310 24.56 53.71 -5.61
C ASN A 310 24.03 55.00 -4.96
N ALA A 311 23.08 54.92 -4.02
CA ALA A 311 22.50 56.09 -3.35
C ALA A 311 23.24 56.50 -2.05
N GLY A 312 24.30 55.79 -1.65
CA GLY A 312 25.07 56.06 -0.43
C GLY A 312 26.52 56.51 -0.64
N LEU A 313 26.95 56.75 -1.88
CA LEU A 313 28.30 57.22 -2.22
C LEU A 313 28.26 58.48 -3.10
N ARG A 314 27.53 59.50 -2.65
CA ARG A 314 27.68 60.88 -3.11
C ARG A 314 27.72 61.83 -1.93
#